data_AF-A0A8S2VPD4-F1
#
_entry.id   AF-A0A8S2VPD4-F1
#
_cell.length_a   1.000
_cell.length_b   1.000
_cell.length_c   1.000
_cell.angle_alpha   90.00
_cell.angle_beta   90.00
_cell.angle_gamma   90.00
#
_symmetry.space_group_name_H-M   'P 1'
#
loop_
_entity.id
_entity.type
_entity.pdbx_description
1 polymer ?
#
loop_
_entity_poly.entity_id
_entity_poly.type
_entity_poly.pdbx_seq_one_letter_code
_entity_poly.pdbx_strand_id
1 'polypeptide(L)' 'MIGFSGGYFIVISTYHKEIGEELHKTRDHKGYLSSLAVSTALHKAATCGNGGIK' A
#
# COMPACT_ATOMS: atom_id res chain seq x y z
N MET A 1 9.18 -2.40 -1.02
CA MET A 1 8.21 -3.21 -1.81
C MET A 1 6.81 -2.94 -1.25
N ILE A 2 5.80 -2.85 -2.10
CA ILE A 2 4.41 -2.61 -1.67
C ILE A 2 3.59 -3.85 -2.02
N GLY A 3 2.90 -4.42 -1.04
CA GLY A 3 2.02 -5.57 -1.19
C GLY A 3 0.58 -5.24 -0.78
N PHE A 4 -0.39 -5.85 -1.46
CA PHE A 4 -1.80 -5.70 -1.17
C PHE A 4 -2.49 -7.06 -1.08
N SER A 5 -3.21 -7.29 0.03
CA SER A 5 -4.06 -8.46 0.23
C SER A 5 -5.15 -8.14 1.25
N GLY A 6 -6.38 -8.61 1.02
CA GLY A 6 -7.50 -8.46 1.97
C GLY A 6 -7.79 -7.01 2.43
N GLY A 7 -7.49 -6.02 1.58
CA GLY A 7 -7.75 -4.60 1.87
C GLY A 7 -6.64 -3.89 2.65
N TYR A 8 -5.53 -4.59 2.92
CA TYR A 8 -4.35 -4.04 3.56
C TYR A 8 -3.37 -3.51 2.51
N PHE A 9 -2.73 -2.40 2.85
CA PHE A 9 -1.56 -1.85 2.18
C PHE A 9 -0.38 -1.95 3.15
N ILE A 10 0.69 -2.61 2.69
CA ILE A 10 1.90 -2.85 3.49
C ILE A 10 3.10 -2.26 2.77
N VAL A 11 3.91 -1.50 3.50
CA VAL A 11 5.21 -0.96 3.05
C VAL A 11 6.32 -1.77 3.70
N ILE A 12 7.20 -2.34 2.88
CA ILE A 12 8.34 -3.14 3.33
C ILE A 12 9.64 -2.46 2.92
N SER A 13 10.59 -2.34 3.85
CA SER A 13 11.93 -1.85 3.57
C SER A 13 12.66 -2.80 2.62
N THR A 14 13.26 -2.24 1.57
CA THR A 14 14.15 -2.97 0.65
C THR A 14 15.62 -2.64 0.92
N TYR A 15 15.91 -1.91 2.01
CA TYR A 15 17.28 -1.63 2.42
C TYR A 15 17.91 -2.89 2.98
N HIS A 16 19.15 -3.20 2.58
CA HIS A 16 19.77 -4.50 2.85
C HIS A 16 19.94 -4.84 4.33
N LYS A 17 19.97 -3.84 5.23
CA LYS A 17 20.03 -4.05 6.69
C LYS A 17 18.66 -4.35 7.33
N GLU A 18 17.58 -4.02 6.63
CA GLU A 18 16.20 -4.03 7.14
C GLU A 18 15.27 -4.80 6.19
N ILE A 19 15.85 -5.64 5.33
CA ILE A 19 15.12 -6.28 4.24
C ILE A 19 14.02 -7.18 4.84
N GLY A 20 12.78 -6.94 4.43
CA GLY A 20 11.63 -7.69 4.95
C GLY A 20 10.98 -7.12 6.20
N GLU A 21 11.45 -5.99 6.74
CA GLU A 21 10.78 -5.31 7.84
C GLU A 21 9.52 -4.55 7.34
N GLU A 22 8.36 -4.81 7.96
CA GLU A 22 7.14 -4.03 7.74
C GLU A 22 7.28 -2.65 8.38
N LEU A 23 7.50 -1.64 7.54
CA LEU A 23 7.62 -0.25 7.98
C LEU A 23 6.25 0.36 8.30
N HIS A 24 5.22 -0.03 7.56
CA HIS A 24 3.89 0.54 7.71
C HIS A 24 2.80 -0.40 7.21
N LYS A 25 1.69 -0.46 7.95
CA LYS A 25 0.51 -1.26 7.60
C LYS A 25 -0.76 -0.48 7.88
N THR A 26 -1.56 -0.26 6.84
CA THR A 26 -2.86 0.39 6.95
C THR A 26 -3.94 -0.42 6.23
N ARG A 27 -5.15 -0.42 6.79
CA ARG A 27 -6.32 -1.03 6.17
C ARG A 27 -7.23 0.07 5.62
N ASP A 28 -6.99 0.45 4.37
CA ASP A 28 -7.77 1.50 3.71
C ASP A 28 -9.15 1.03 3.27
N HIS A 29 -9.25 -0.24 2.88
CA HIS A 29 -10.47 -0.84 2.33
C HIS A 29 -10.91 -2.04 3.18
N LYS A 30 -12.20 -2.12 3.49
CA LYS A 30 -12.75 -3.21 4.33
C LYS A 30 -12.70 -4.57 3.65
N GLY A 31 -12.77 -4.60 2.32
CA GLY A 31 -12.73 -5.81 1.48
C GLY A 31 -11.41 -5.95 0.73
N TYR A 32 -11.44 -5.85 -0.60
CA TYR A 32 -10.23 -6.03 -1.42
C TYR A 32 -9.69 -4.70 -1.94
N LEU A 33 -8.37 -4.63 -2.08
CA LEU A 33 -7.66 -3.53 -2.73
C LEU A 33 -7.29 -4.01 -4.13
N SER A 34 -7.79 -3.31 -5.15
CA SER A 34 -7.72 -3.71 -6.55
C SER A 34 -6.51 -3.14 -7.27
N SER A 35 -6.15 -1.90 -6.93
CA SER A 35 -5.13 -1.15 -7.61
C SER A 35 -4.55 -0.09 -6.69
N LEU A 36 -3.30 0.28 -6.97
CA LEU A 36 -2.57 1.33 -6.31
C LEU A 36 -1.84 2.15 -7.38
N ALA A 37 -1.93 3.48 -7.26
CA ALA A 37 -1.09 4.39 -8.03
C ALA A 37 -0.30 5.28 -7.05
N VAL A 38 0.98 5.51 -7.35
CA VAL A 38 1.83 6.42 -6.58
C VAL A 38 2.24 7.58 -7.47
N SER A 39 1.95 8.81 -7.03
CA SER A 39 2.42 10.03 -7.67
C SER A 39 3.57 10.60 -6.87
N THR A 40 4.79 10.45 -7.40
CA THR A 40 6.00 11.03 -6.80
C THR A 40 6.01 12.55 -6.91
N ALA A 41 5.41 13.12 -7.95
CA ALA A 41 5.28 14.57 -8.11
C ALA A 41 4.40 15.22 -7.05
N LEU A 42 3.35 14.51 -6.60
CA LEU A 42 2.42 15.00 -5.57
C LEU A 42 2.70 14.43 -4.18
N HIS A 43 3.70 13.56 -4.04
CA HIS A 43 4.00 12.81 -2.82
C HIS A 43 2.77 12.12 -2.21
N LYS A 44 1.92 11.55 -3.07
CA LYS A 44 0.67 10.89 -2.67
C LYS A 44 0.55 9.51 -3.28
N ALA A 45 -0.13 8.63 -2.57
CA ALA A 45 -0.56 7.33 -3.07
C ALA A 45 -2.08 7.29 -3.08
N ALA A 46 -2.65 6.70 -4.12
CA ALA A 46 -4.07 6.43 -4.24
C ALA A 46 -4.29 4.92 -4.29
N THR A 47 -5.25 4.45 -3.51
CA THR A 47 -5.68 3.05 -3.40
C THR A 47 -7.11 2.93 -3.89
N CYS A 48 -7.40 1.91 -4.70
CA CYS A 48 -8.76 1.61 -5.15
C CYS A 48 -9.22 0.27 -4.57
N GLY A 49 -10.46 0.20 -4.11
CA GLY A 49 -11.03 -1.01 -3.52
C GLY A 49 -12.53 -0.87 -3.27
N ASN A 50 -13.27 -1.97 -3.43
CA ASN A 50 -14.72 -2.03 -3.16
C ASN A 50 -15.56 -0.88 -3.75
N GLY A 51 -15.23 -0.39 -4.95
CA GLY A 51 -15.97 0.68 -5.62
C GLY A 51 -15.64 2.10 -5.12
N GLY A 52 -14.62 2.27 -4.28
CA GLY A 52 -14.13 3.56 -3.79
C GLY A 52 -12.62 3.76 -4.02
N ILE A 53 -12.20 5.02 -4.07
CA ILE A 53 -10.80 5.44 -4.16
C ILE A 53 -10.46 6.22 -2.89
N LYS A 54 -9.28 5.97 -2.33
CA LYS A 54 -8.71 6.67 -1.18
C LYS A 54 -7.29 7.11 -1.46
#